data_AF-A0A918MYM7-F1
#
_entry.id   AF-A0A918MYM7-F1
#
_cell.length_a   1.000
_cell.length_b   1.000
_cell.length_c   1.000
_cell.angle_alpha   90.00
_cell.angle_beta   90.00
_cell.angle_gamma   90.00
#
_symmetry.space_group_name_H-M   'P 1'
#
loop_
_entity.id
_entity.type
_entity.pdbx_description
1 polymer ?
#
loop_
_entity_poly.entity_id
_entity_poly.type
_entity_poly.pdbx_seq_one_letter_code
_entity_poly.pdbx_strand_id
1 'polypeptide(L)'
;MIVTDKPSSPSFEESLAELESIVNDMENGDLPLNEALEKFERGISLSRLSQQSLERAQQKVQILLKENGEESLADFSEPDAPDAP
;
A
#
# COMPACT_ATOMS: atom_id res chain seq x y z
N MET A 1 -2.68 24.75 21.78
CA MET A 1 -3.81 23.84 21.47
C MET A 1 -3.17 22.53 21.04
N ILE A 2 -3.15 21.53 21.92
CA ILE A 2 -2.53 20.22 21.63
C ILE A 2 -3.57 19.47 20.80
N VAL A 3 -3.33 19.31 19.51
CA VAL A 3 -4.13 18.42 18.67
C VAL A 3 -3.79 16.99 19.07
N THR A 4 -4.61 16.45 19.96
CA THR A 4 -4.73 15.02 20.23
C THR A 4 -5.07 14.32 18.92
N ASP A 5 -4.09 13.66 18.32
CA ASP A 5 -4.31 12.79 17.17
C ASP A 5 -5.14 11.59 17.64
N LYS A 6 -6.38 11.57 17.18
CA LYS A 6 -7.27 10.40 17.10
C LYS A 6 -6.46 9.23 16.52
N PRO A 7 -6.75 7.94 16.76
CA PRO A 7 -6.01 6.86 16.09
C PRO A 7 -6.25 6.95 14.57
N SER A 8 -5.45 7.77 13.90
CA SER A 8 -5.37 7.90 12.46
C SER A 8 -4.77 6.60 11.99
N SER A 9 -5.41 5.98 10.99
CA SER A 9 -4.80 4.87 10.26
C SER A 9 -3.34 5.21 9.93
N PRO A 10 -2.42 4.24 10.04
CA PRO A 10 -1.00 4.50 9.78
C PRO A 10 -0.82 5.16 8.42
N SER A 11 0.15 6.06 8.32
CA SER A 11 0.52 6.66 7.03
C SER A 11 0.96 5.56 6.04
N PHE A 12 1.05 5.92 4.76
CA PHE A 12 1.54 4.98 3.74
C PHE A 12 2.94 4.44 4.08
N GLU A 13 3.84 5.33 4.52
CA GLU A 13 5.22 5.00 4.88
C GLU A 13 5.28 4.08 6.10
N GLU A 14 4.47 4.36 7.13
CA GLU A 14 4.37 3.49 8.31
C GLU A 14 3.76 2.13 7.97
N SER A 15 2.74 2.11 7.12
CA SER A 15 2.08 0.87 6.69
C SER A 15 3.02 -0.02 5.88
N LEU A 16 3.85 0.60 5.03
CA LEU A 16 4.85 -0.09 4.23
C LEU A 16 5.97 -0.66 5.12
N ALA A 17 6.52 0.14 6.03
CA ALA A 17 7.57 -0.31 6.95
C ALA A 17 7.10 -1.46 7.86
N GLU A 18 5.85 -1.39 8.34
CA GLU A 18 5.26 -2.47 9.12
C GLU A 18 5.07 -3.75 8.28
N LEU A 19 4.63 -3.61 7.03
CA LEU A 19 4.49 -4.75 6.11
C LEU A 19 5.84 -5.42 5.83
N GLU A 20 6.89 -4.64 5.59
CA GLU A 20 8.25 -5.16 5.40
C GLU A 20 8.74 -5.94 6.63
N SER A 21 8.50 -5.41 7.83
CA SER A 21 8.83 -6.11 9.08
C SER A 21 8.08 -7.43 9.20
N ILE A 22 6.78 -7.45 8.88
CA ILE A 22 5.96 -8.66 8.90
C ILE A 22 6.51 -9.71 7.94
N VAL A 23 6.83 -9.31 6.70
CA VAL A 23 7.39 -10.22 5.69
C VAL A 23 8.71 -10.80 6.19
N ASN A 24 9.63 -9.95 6.67
CA ASN A 24 10.92 -10.40 7.21
C ASN A 24 10.74 -11.39 8.36
N ASP A 25 9.82 -11.14 9.28
CA ASP A 25 9.55 -12.05 10.38
C ASP A 25 8.98 -13.40 9.90
N MET A 26 8.08 -13.37 8.91
CA MET A 26 7.52 -14.58 8.30
C MET A 26 8.58 -15.41 7.54
N GLU A 27 9.53 -14.74 6.88
CA GLU A 27 10.64 -15.39 6.18
C GLU A 27 11.65 -16.05 7.13
N ASN A 28 11.81 -15.52 8.35
CA ASN A 28 12.68 -16.11 9.37
C ASN A 28 12.17 -17.47 9.88
N GLY A 29 10.87 -17.78 9.72
CA GLY A 29 10.33 -19.12 9.93
C GLY A 29 10.21 -19.62 11.38
N ASP A 30 10.63 -18.82 12.37
CA ASP A 30 10.59 -19.19 13.81
C ASP A 30 9.25 -18.83 14.50
N LEU A 31 8.24 -18.41 13.72
CA LEU A 31 6.94 -17.98 14.26
C LEU A 31 6.02 -19.19 14.54
N PRO A 32 5.38 -19.26 15.72
CA PRO A 32 4.32 -20.23 15.95
C PRO A 32 3.12 -19.93 15.03
N LEU A 33 2.38 -20.98 14.65
CA LEU A 33 1.30 -20.91 13.66
C LEU A 33 0.29 -19.78 13.93
N ASN A 34 -0.13 -19.60 15.19
CA ASN A 34 -1.10 -18.56 15.55
C ASN A 34 -0.55 -17.16 15.28
N GLU A 35 0.70 -16.90 15.64
CA GLU A 35 1.34 -15.60 15.38
C GLU A 35 1.57 -15.38 13.88
N ALA A 36 1.93 -16.42 13.13
CA ALA A 36 2.05 -16.35 11.69
C ALA A 36 0.71 -15.98 11.02
N LEU A 37 -0.41 -16.52 11.50
CA LEU A 37 -1.75 -16.18 11.02
C LEU A 37 -2.12 -14.73 11.35
N GLU A 38 -1.87 -14.26 12.57
CA GLU A 38 -2.12 -12.87 12.97
C GLU A 38 -1.29 -11.89 12.13
N LYS A 39 0.00 -12.18 11.92
CA LYS A 39 0.88 -11.37 11.07
C LYS A 39 0.43 -11.37 9.61
N PHE A 40 -0.03 -12.51 9.09
CA PHE A 40 -0.58 -12.59 7.74
C PHE A 40 -1.83 -11.72 7.58
N GLU A 41 -2.79 -11.81 8.49
CA GLU A 41 -4.00 -10.97 8.48
C GLU A 41 -3.67 -9.48 8.55
N ARG A 42 -2.69 -9.12 9.39
CA ARG A 42 -2.19 -7.76 9.48
C ARG A 42 -1.54 -7.31 8.17
N GLY A 43 -0.68 -8.13 7.58
CA GLY A 43 -0.04 -7.85 6.29
C GLY A 43 -1.04 -7.62 5.16
N ILE A 44 -2.10 -8.44 5.08
CA ILE A 44 -3.19 -8.24 4.10
C ILE A 44 -3.89 -6.90 4.33
N SER A 45 -4.14 -6.53 5.59
CA SER A 45 -4.78 -5.27 5.95
C SER A 45 -3.92 -4.06 5.55
N LEU A 46 -2.61 -4.12 5.81
CA LEU A 46 -1.65 -3.07 5.44
C LEU A 46 -1.49 -2.93 3.93
N SER A 47 -1.46 -4.04 3.19
CA SER A 47 -1.41 -4.03 1.72
C SER A 47 -2.64 -3.34 1.11
N ARG A 48 -3.83 -3.64 1.64
CA ARG A 48 -5.08 -2.98 1.21
C ARG A 48 -5.06 -1.48 1.53
N LEU A 49 -4.58 -1.09 2.71
CA LEU A 49 -4.47 0.31 3.10
C LEU A 49 -3.50 1.08 2.19
N SER A 50 -2.40 0.43 1.80
CA SER A 50 -1.40 0.98 0.88
C SER A 50 -1.99 1.20 -0.51
N GLN A 51 -2.70 0.20 -1.05
CA GLN A 51 -3.41 0.33 -2.33
C GLN A 51 -4.41 1.48 -2.33
N GLN A 52 -5.26 1.59 -1.31
CA GLN A 52 -6.21 2.70 -1.23
C GLN A 52 -5.53 4.07 -1.11
N SER A 53 -4.37 4.14 -0.45
CA SER A 53 -3.60 5.38 -0.35
C SER A 53 -3.06 5.80 -1.72
N LEU A 54 -2.54 4.85 -2.49
CA LEU A 54 -2.10 5.07 -3.87
C LEU A 54 -3.25 5.49 -4.79
N GLU A 55 -4.40 4.83 -4.71
CA GLU A 55 -5.60 5.19 -5.49
C GLU A 55 -6.04 6.63 -5.22
N ARG A 56 -6.06 7.04 -3.94
CA ARG A 56 -6.40 8.42 -3.55
C ARG A 56 -5.38 9.42 -4.09
N ALA A 57 -4.09 9.08 -4.04
CA ALA A 57 -3.03 9.92 -4.60
C ALA A 57 -3.19 10.07 -6.11
N GLN A 58 -3.41 8.96 -6.84
CA GLN A 58 -3.65 8.96 -8.28
C GLN A 58 -4.88 9.80 -8.64
N GLN A 59 -5.99 9.62 -7.93
CA GLN A 59 -7.20 10.41 -8.15
C GLN A 59 -6.94 11.91 -7.95
N LYS A 60 -6.20 12.29 -6.91
CA LYS A 60 -5.83 13.69 -6.67
C LYS A 60 -4.98 14.27 -7.80
N VAL A 61 -4.01 13.50 -8.29
CA VAL A 61 -3.20 13.91 -9.46
C VAL A 61 -4.06 14.09 -10.71
N GLN A 62 -4.99 13.16 -10.97
CA GLN A 62 -5.93 13.28 -12.11
C GLN A 62 -6.79 14.54 -12.04
N ILE A 63 -7.29 14.90 -10.86
CA ILE A 63 -8.09 16.12 -10.67
C ILE A 63 -7.25 17.35 -11.00
N LEU A 64 -6.03 17.43 -10.45
CA LEU A 64 -5.13 18.57 -10.68
C LEU A 64 -4.74 18.72 -12.17
N LEU A 65 -4.48 17.61 -12.86
CA LEU A 65 -4.18 17.63 -14.31
C LEU A 65 -5.38 18.11 -15.14
N LYS A 66 -6.60 17.65 -14.81
CA LYS A 66 -7.84 18.11 -15.46
C LYS A 66 -8.10 19.60 -15.21
N GLU A 67 -7.82 20.10 -14.01
CA GLU A 67 -7.92 21.53 -13.70
C GLU A 67 -6.89 22.37 -14.47
N ASN A 68 -5.72 21.81 -14.78
CA ASN A 68 -4.66 22.48 -15.53
C ASN A 68 -4.78 22.36 -17.06
N GLY A 69 -5.80 21.64 -17.56
CA GLY A 69 -6.03 21.46 -19.01
C GLY A 69 -5.10 20.45 -19.70
N GLU A 70 -4.38 19.62 -18.94
CA GLU A 70 -3.50 18.57 -19.46
C GLU A 70 -4.22 17.20 -19.45
N GLU A 71 -4.26 16.54 -20.61
CA GLU A 71 -5.10 15.35 -20.83
C GLU A 71 -4.49 14.07 -20.24
N SER A 72 -5.33 13.40 -19.42
CA SER A 72 -5.39 12.01 -18.95
C SER A 72 -4.10 11.24 -18.65
N LEU A 73 -4.01 10.72 -17.41
CA LEU A 73 -3.16 9.58 -17.08
C LEU A 73 -3.59 8.37 -17.91
N ALA A 74 -2.66 7.73 -18.60
CA ALA A 74 -2.87 6.41 -19.17
C ALA A 74 -2.79 5.36 -18.04
N ASP A 75 -3.65 4.34 -18.09
CA ASP A 75 -3.48 3.17 -17.21
C ASP A 75 -2.11 2.56 -17.48
N PHE A 76 -1.30 2.40 -16.43
CA PHE A 76 -0.05 1.67 -16.52
C PHE A 76 -0.38 0.19 -16.68
N SER A 77 -0.62 -0.22 -17.92
CA SER A 77 -0.62 -1.63 -18.29
C SER A 77 0.84 -2.03 -18.45
N GLU A 78 1.32 -3.01 -17.68
CA GLU A 78 2.63 -3.61 -17.91
C GLU A 78 2.73 -3.97 -19.40
N PRO A 79 3.77 -3.50 -20.12
CA PRO A 79 3.96 -3.92 -21.49
C PRO A 79 4.20 -5.43 -21.45
N ASP A 80 3.32 -6.17 -22.13
CA ASP A 80 3.44 -7.59 -22.49
C ASP A 80 4.74 -8.22 -21.98
N ALA A 81 4.66 -8.97 -20.88
CA ALA A 81 5.72 -9.90 -20.53
C ALA A 81 6.01 -10.73 -21.80
N PRO A 82 7.27 -10.75 -22.28
CA PRO A 82 7.57 -11.40 -23.55
C PRO A 82 7.13 -12.85 -23.44
N ASP A 83 6.29 -13.26 -24.40
CA ASP A 83 5.85 -14.63 -24.63
C ASP A 83 7.08 -15.55 -24.48
N ALA A 84 7.19 -16.19 -23.32
CA ALA A 84 8.31 -17.05 -23.02
C ALA A 84 8.12 -18.34 -23.86
N PRO A 85 9.15 -18.80 -24.59
CA PRO A 85 9.03 -19.88 -25.55
C PRO A 85 8.64 -21.23 -24.93
#